data_AF-A0A935TL87-F1
#
_entry.id   AF-A0A935TL87-F1
#
_cell.length_a   1.000
_cell.length_b   1.000
_cell.length_c   1.000
_cell.angle_alpha   90.00
_cell.angle_beta   90.00
_cell.angle_gamma   90.00
#
_symmetry.space_group_name_H-M   'P 1'
#
loop_
_entity.id
_entity.type
_entity.pdbx_description
1 polymer ?
#
loop_
_entity_poly.entity_id
_entity_poly.type
_entity_poly.pdbx_seq_one_letter_code
_entity_poly.pdbx_strand_id
1 'polypeptide(L)'
;MKKITLAAGALFAHNKSGVDQILAEGRAQLNALAAKLGALSNIERISISGHADITNGTKDANHNDKLSLARVESSELIWYPEA
;
A
#
# COMPACT_ATOMS: atom_id res chain seq x y z
N MET A 1 -10.44 -15.18 9.45
CA MET A 1 -9.47 -14.37 8.70
C MET A 1 -9.68 -12.90 9.05
N LYS A 2 -8.64 -12.18 9.50
CA LYS A 2 -8.75 -10.77 9.91
C LYS A 2 -8.31 -9.89 8.74
N LYS A 3 -9.19 -9.02 8.24
CA LYS A 3 -8.90 -8.08 7.16
C LYS A 3 -8.66 -6.69 7.75
N ILE A 4 -7.58 -6.04 7.33
CA ILE A 4 -7.27 -4.65 7.67
C ILE A 4 -7.22 -3.89 6.34
N THR A 5 -7.97 -2.81 6.25
CA THR A 5 -8.03 -1.97 5.04
C THR A 5 -7.45 -0.60 5.35
N LEU A 6 -6.47 -0.17 4.56
CA LEU A 6 -5.94 1.19 4.57
C LEU A 6 -6.47 1.92 3.33
N ALA A 7 -6.98 3.13 3.51
CA ALA A 7 -7.49 3.92 2.40
C ALA A 7 -6.33 4.44 1.53
N ALA A 8 -6.39 4.21 0.21
CA ALA A 8 -5.30 4.60 -0.71
C ALA A 8 -5.01 6.12 -0.69
N GLY A 9 -6.04 6.96 -0.51
CA GLY A 9 -5.88 8.41 -0.40
C GLY A 9 -5.19 8.88 0.89
N ALA A 10 -5.13 8.03 1.92
CA ALA A 10 -4.35 8.29 3.13
C ALA A 10 -2.87 7.89 2.94
N LEU A 11 -2.58 6.97 2.01
CA LEU A 11 -1.24 6.47 1.74
C LEU A 11 -0.51 7.29 0.68
N PHE A 12 -1.18 7.61 -0.43
CA PHE A 12 -0.57 8.27 -1.57
C PHE A 12 -1.43 9.44 -2.05
N ALA A 13 -0.77 10.51 -2.49
CA ALA A 13 -1.44 11.54 -3.26
C ALA A 13 -1.98 11.00 -4.61
N HIS A 14 -2.83 11.78 -5.28
CA HIS A 14 -3.42 11.40 -6.56
C HIS A 14 -2.33 11.02 -7.59
N ASN A 15 -2.50 9.87 -8.25
CA ASN A 15 -1.58 9.31 -9.25
C ASN A 15 -0.14 9.09 -8.76
N LYS A 16 0.06 8.89 -7.46
CA LYS A 16 1.35 8.56 -6.86
C LYS A 16 1.37 7.12 -6.33
N SER A 17 2.57 6.55 -6.32
CA SER A 17 2.81 5.17 -5.88
C SER A 17 4.20 4.92 -5.32
N GLY A 18 5.17 5.83 -5.49
CA GLY A 18 6.54 5.63 -5.01
C GLY A 18 6.68 5.69 -3.48
N VAL A 19 7.70 5.02 -2.95
CA VAL A 19 8.04 4.99 -1.51
C VAL A 19 8.28 6.39 -0.93
N ASP A 20 8.92 7.26 -1.71
CA ASP A 20 9.16 8.68 -1.41
C ASP A 20 7.90 9.55 -1.57
N GLN A 21 6.85 9.00 -2.16
CA GLN A 21 5.57 9.67 -2.44
C GLN A 21 4.45 9.23 -1.48
N ILE A 22 4.79 8.40 -0.48
CA ILE A 22 3.88 8.09 0.61
C ILE A 22 3.75 9.33 1.49
N LEU A 23 2.51 9.72 1.76
CA LEU A 23 2.22 10.83 2.65
C LEU A 23 2.72 10.50 4.06
N ALA A 24 3.19 11.49 4.81
CA ALA A 24 3.70 11.28 6.16
C ALA A 24 2.69 10.56 7.08
N GLU A 25 1.41 10.89 6.95
CA GLU A 25 0.32 10.21 7.65
C GLU A 25 0.18 8.74 7.23
N GLY A 26 0.21 8.46 5.93
CA GLY A 26 0.20 7.10 5.38
C GLY A 26 1.38 6.26 5.88
N ARG A 27 2.57 6.85 5.92
CA ARG A 27 3.77 6.19 6.46
C ARG A 27 3.62 5.85 7.94
N ALA A 28 3.05 6.77 8.73
CA ALA A 28 2.77 6.53 10.14
C ALA A 28 1.75 5.39 10.34
N GLN A 29 0.70 5.32 9.51
CA GLN A 29 -0.28 4.24 9.54
C GLN A 29 0.33 2.88 9.16
N LEU A 30 1.20 2.83 8.14
CA LEU A 30 1.95 1.62 7.78
C LEU A 30 2.84 1.14 8.93
N ASN A 31 3.61 2.05 9.53
CA ASN A 31 4.49 1.70 10.65
C ASN A 31 3.69 1.21 11.87
N ALA A 32 2.56 1.84 12.18
CA ALA A 32 1.69 1.41 13.27
C ALA A 32 1.06 0.03 12.99
N LEU A 33 0.74 -0.27 11.74
CA LEU A 33 0.26 -1.58 11.31
C LEU A 33 1.38 -2.62 11.43
N ALA A 34 2.61 -2.28 11.01
CA ALA A 34 3.80 -3.13 11.14
C ALA A 34 4.09 -3.51 12.59
N ALA A 35 4.06 -2.54 13.51
CA ALA A 35 4.22 -2.79 14.94
C ALA A 35 3.13 -3.73 15.49
N LYS A 36 1.87 -3.53 15.08
CA LYS A 36 0.75 -4.39 15.50
C LYS A 36 0.88 -5.82 14.99
N LEU A 37 1.27 -6.00 13.73
CA LEU A 37 1.46 -7.32 13.14
C LEU A 37 2.70 -8.02 13.72
N GLY A 38 3.80 -7.29 13.98
CA GLY A 38 4.97 -7.84 14.65
C GLY A 38 4.70 -8.30 16.09
N ALA A 39 3.72 -7.70 16.77
CA ALA A 39 3.26 -8.12 18.09
C ALA A 39 2.34 -9.36 18.06
N LEU A 40 1.87 -9.79 16.89
CA LEU A 40 1.07 -11.00 16.74
C LEU A 40 1.98 -12.20 16.46
N SER A 41 2.03 -13.14 17.40
CA SER A 41 2.61 -14.47 17.16
C SER A 41 1.71 -15.28 16.21
N ASN A 42 2.30 -16.05 15.29
CA ASN A 42 1.64 -16.98 14.34
C ASN A 42 0.91 -16.35 13.15
N ILE A 43 1.48 -15.31 12.53
CA ILE A 43 1.03 -14.88 11.20
C ILE A 43 1.69 -15.79 10.14
N GLU A 44 0.90 -16.66 9.50
CA GLU A 44 1.39 -17.53 8.43
C GLU A 44 1.51 -16.81 7.07
N ARG A 45 0.65 -15.82 6.81
CA ARG A 45 0.60 -15.08 5.55
C ARG A 45 0.02 -13.69 5.73
N ILE A 46 0.69 -12.70 5.14
CA ILE A 46 0.18 -11.35 4.93
C ILE A 46 -0.07 -11.19 3.43
N SER A 47 -1.22 -10.64 3.05
CA SER A 47 -1.53 -10.31 1.65
C SER A 47 -1.87 -8.82 1.59
N ILE A 48 -1.18 -8.10 0.72
CA ILE A 48 -1.37 -6.67 0.47
C ILE A 48 -2.00 -6.54 -0.93
N SER A 49 -3.06 -5.75 -1.05
CA SER A 49 -3.76 -5.53 -2.32
C SER A 49 -4.00 -4.04 -2.55
N GLY A 50 -3.43 -3.50 -3.62
CA GLY A 50 -3.67 -2.13 -4.06
C GLY A 50 -4.98 -2.03 -4.82
N HIS A 51 -5.73 -0.95 -4.62
CA HIS A 51 -6.89 -0.61 -5.43
C HIS A 51 -6.71 0.81 -5.98
N ALA A 52 -7.03 1.00 -7.25
CA ALA A 52 -7.14 2.30 -7.90
C ALA A 52 -8.61 2.56 -8.25
N ASP A 53 -9.01 3.83 -8.27
CA ASP A 53 -10.38 4.22 -8.63
C ASP A 53 -10.69 3.84 -10.08
N ILE A 54 -11.95 3.52 -10.39
CA ILE A 54 -12.41 3.21 -11.76
C ILE A 54 -12.20 4.39 -12.71
N THR A 55 -12.13 5.62 -12.18
CA THR A 55 -11.84 6.81 -12.99
C THR A 55 -10.40 6.79 -13.48
N ASN A 56 -10.20 6.24 -14.67
CA ASN A 56 -8.96 6.36 -15.39
C ASN A 56 -8.88 7.76 -16.02
N GLY A 57 -8.26 8.71 -15.32
CA GLY A 57 -8.01 10.06 -15.85
C GLY A 57 -7.01 10.08 -17.04
N THR A 58 -6.54 8.91 -17.46
CA THR A 58 -5.57 8.72 -18.55
C THR A 58 -6.21 7.95 -19.71
N LYS A 59 -5.57 7.98 -20.88
CA LYS A 59 -6.00 7.20 -22.06
C LYS A 59 -5.46 5.77 -22.07
N ASP A 60 -4.73 5.34 -21.04
CA ASP A 60 -4.13 3.99 -20.95
C ASP A 60 -5.05 3.07 -20.13
N ALA A 61 -5.69 2.09 -20.77
CA ALA A 61 -6.61 1.14 -20.12
C ALA A 61 -5.98 0.37 -18.95
N ASN A 62 -4.65 0.19 -18.95
CA ASN A 62 -3.93 -0.55 -17.91
C ASN A 62 -3.34 0.36 -16.82
N HIS A 63 -3.60 1.67 -16.87
CA HIS A 63 -3.01 2.64 -15.95
C HIS A 63 -3.30 2.32 -14.48
N ASN A 64 -4.56 1.99 -14.18
CA ASN A 64 -5.00 1.70 -12.82
C ASN A 64 -4.42 0.36 -12.30
N ASP A 65 -4.25 -0.63 -13.17
CA ASP A 65 -3.60 -1.89 -12.82
C ASP A 65 -2.13 -1.69 -12.49
N LYS A 66 -1.39 -0.95 -13.33
CA LYS A 66 0.01 -0.59 -13.08
C LYS A 66 0.17 0.24 -11.80
N LEU A 67 -0.72 1.21 -11.59
CA LEU A 67 -0.69 2.07 -10.40
C LEU A 67 -0.96 1.28 -9.12
N SER A 68 -1.93 0.35 -9.16
CA SER A 68 -2.27 -0.48 -8.00
C SER A 68 -1.13 -1.45 -7.64
N LEU A 69 -0.48 -2.06 -8.64
CA LEU A 69 0.70 -2.91 -8.45
C LEU A 69 1.86 -2.14 -7.80
N ALA A 70 2.24 -0.98 -8.37
CA ALA A 70 3.35 -0.17 -7.85
C ALA A 70 3.15 0.30 -6.40
N ARG A 71 1.90 0.49 -5.97
CA ARG A 71 1.55 0.83 -4.58
C ARG A 71 1.75 -0.34 -3.62
N VAL A 72 1.51 -1.57 -4.08
CA VAL A 72 1.78 -2.78 -3.29
C VAL A 72 3.28 -2.93 -3.10
N GLU A 73 4.06 -2.86 -4.18
CA GLU A 73 5.53 -3.01 -4.15
C GLU A 73 6.17 -1.97 -3.21
N SER A 74 5.74 -0.71 -3.29
CA SER A 74 6.26 0.35 -2.41
C SER A 74 5.88 0.13 -0.94
N SER A 75 4.72 -0.46 -0.68
CA SER A 75 4.30 -0.78 0.70
C SER A 75 5.09 -1.97 1.25
N GLU A 76 5.41 -2.97 0.42
CA GLU A 76 6.26 -4.11 0.79
C GLU A 76 7.68 -3.67 1.11
N LEU A 77 8.30 -2.79 0.32
CA LEU A 77 9.66 -2.30 0.57
C LEU A 77 9.79 -1.57 1.91
N ILE A 78 8.75 -0.86 2.35
CA ILE A 78 8.74 -0.20 3.67
C ILE A 78 8.68 -1.23 4.80
N TRP A 79 7.96 -2.32 4.58
CA TRP A 79 7.78 -3.36 5.57
C TRP A 79 8.98 -4.28 5.67
N TYR A 80 9.66 -4.52 4.54
CA TYR A 80 10.81 -5.41 4.40
C TYR A 80 11.94 -4.70 3.63
N PRO A 81 12.71 -3.82 4.29
CA PRO A 81 13.71 -2.99 3.62
C PRO A 81 14.97 -3.74 3.14
N GLU A 82 15.09 -5.05 3.42
CA GLU A 82 16.24 -5.89 3.01
C GLU A 82 15.87 -7.02 2.02
N ALA A 83 14.70 -6.94 1.38
CA ALA A 83 14.28 -7.91 0.36
C ALA A 83 14.96 -7.67 -1.00
#